data_AF-A0A349S5C4-F1
#
_entry.id   AF-A0A349S5C4-F1
#
_cell.length_a   1.000
_cell.length_b   1.000
_cell.length_c   1.000
_cell.angle_alpha   90.00
_cell.angle_beta   90.00
_cell.angle_gamma   90.00
#
_symmetry.space_group_name_H-M   'P 1'
#
loop_
_entity.id
_entity.type
_entity.pdbx_description
1 polymer ?
#
loop_
_entity_poly.entity_id
_entity_poly.type
_entity_poly.pdbx_seq_one_letter_code
_entity_poly.pdbx_strand_id
1 'polypeptide(L)' 'PGTKSVSGTNLCRISVIRPQNQDRVVVLSVIDNLVKGAAGQAIQNMNIMFNLPETTALNTIATMP' A
#
# COMPACT_ATOMS: atom_id res chain seq x y z
N PRO A 1 -11.69 2.79 2.77
CA PRO A 1 -10.67 2.96 1.70
C PRO A 1 -11.07 2.22 0.41
N GLY A 2 -11.04 2.91 -0.74
CA GLY A 2 -11.32 2.30 -2.04
C GLY A 2 -10.03 1.99 -2.82
N THR A 3 -10.05 0.96 -3.67
CA THR A 3 -8.89 0.51 -4.46
C THR A 3 -8.27 1.60 -5.32
N LYS A 4 -9.09 2.50 -5.89
CA LYS A 4 -8.59 3.65 -6.68
C LYS A 4 -7.64 4.57 -5.90
N SER A 5 -7.78 4.67 -4.59
CA SER A 5 -6.97 5.58 -3.76
C SER A 5 -5.50 5.18 -3.60
N VAL A 6 -5.11 4.01 -4.13
CA VAL A 6 -3.72 3.51 -4.13
C VAL A 6 -3.24 3.12 -5.53
N SER A 7 -4.05 3.33 -6.57
CA SER A 7 -3.73 2.96 -7.95
C SER A 7 -2.44 3.64 -8.42
N GLY A 8 -1.49 2.84 -8.91
CA GLY A 8 -0.16 3.30 -9.34
C GLY A 8 0.81 3.63 -8.20
N THR A 9 0.43 3.44 -6.93
CA THR A 9 1.27 3.78 -5.78
C THR A 9 1.89 2.56 -5.11
N ASN A 10 3.01 2.76 -4.42
CA ASN A 10 3.60 1.75 -3.54
C ASN A 10 3.06 1.80 -2.10
N LEU A 11 1.81 2.25 -1.92
CA LEU A 11 1.19 2.42 -0.60
C LEU A 11 0.27 1.25 -0.25
N CYS A 12 0.26 0.87 1.03
CA CYS A 12 -0.79 0.06 1.64
C CYS A 12 -1.61 0.94 2.58
N ARG A 13 -2.89 1.13 2.27
CA ARG A 13 -3.80 1.86 3.16
C ARG A 13 -4.55 0.87 4.03
N ILE A 14 -4.43 1.04 5.35
CA ILE A 14 -5.08 0.19 6.34
C ILE A 14 -6.16 0.99 7.07
N SER A 15 -7.34 0.39 7.24
CA SER A 15 -8.43 0.91 8.06
C SER A 15 -8.92 -0.19 8.98
N VAL A 16 -9.19 0.17 10.23
CA VAL A 16 -9.65 -0.74 11.27
C VAL A 16 -11.04 -0.29 11.71
N ILE A 17 -12.00 -1.20 11.67
CA ILE A 17 -13.39 -0.94 12.02
C ILE A 17 -13.82 -1.98 13.05
N ARG A 18 -14.48 -1.54 14.11
CA ARG A 18 -15.12 -2.42 15.11
C ARG A 18 -16.64 -2.30 14.97
N PRO A 19 -17.33 -3.18 14.23
CA PRO A 19 -18.76 -3.07 14.04
C PRO A 19 -19.52 -3.19 15.37
N GLN A 20 -20.42 -2.24 15.63
CA GLN A 20 -21.36 -2.27 16.77
C GLN A 20 -20.72 -2.51 18.14
N ASN A 21 -19.44 -2.14 18.33
CA ASN A 21 -18.66 -2.40 19.55
C ASN A 21 -18.62 -3.88 19.99
N GLN A 22 -18.89 -4.82 19.09
CA GLN A 22 -18.79 -6.26 19.37
C GLN A 22 -17.34 -6.70 19.56
N ASP A 23 -17.11 -7.92 20.03
CA ASP A 23 -15.76 -8.51 20.17
C ASP A 23 -15.17 -8.99 18.82
N ARG A 24 -15.41 -8.20 17.76
CA ARG A 24 -14.94 -8.46 16.40
C ARG A 24 -14.41 -7.18 15.79
N VAL A 25 -13.22 -7.27 15.22
CA VAL A 25 -12.59 -6.20 14.47
C VAL A 25 -12.47 -6.62 13.01
N VAL A 26 -12.77 -5.71 12.11
CA VAL A 26 -12.57 -5.86 10.66
C VAL A 26 -11.42 -4.96 10.25
N VAL A 27 -10.36 -5.56 9.70
CA VAL A 27 -9.21 -4.84 9.16
C VAL A 27 -9.30 -4.87 7.64
N LEU A 28 -9.26 -3.69 7.02
CA LEU A 28 -9.24 -3.53 5.57
C LEU A 28 -7.85 -3.06 5.14
N SER A 29 -7.19 -3.82 4.29
CA SER A 29 -5.95 -3.43 3.60
C SER A 29 -6.21 -3.22 2.12
N VAL A 30 -5.74 -2.10 1.57
CA VAL A 30 -5.92 -1.75 0.17
C VAL A 30 -4.56 -1.41 -0.45
N ILE A 31 -4.21 -2.12 -1.52
CA ILE A 31 -2.98 -1.95 -2.30
C ILE A 31 -3.30 -1.93 -3.79
N ASP A 32 -2.40 -1.34 -4.58
CA ASP A 32 -2.30 -1.68 -6.00
C ASP A 32 -1.57 -3.03 -6.11
N ASN A 33 -2.20 -4.01 -6.76
CA ASN A 33 -1.67 -5.37 -6.85
C ASN A 33 -0.47 -5.51 -7.79
N LEU A 34 -0.29 -4.60 -8.75
CA LEU A 34 0.85 -4.61 -9.68
C LEU A 34 2.03 -3.79 -9.16
N VAL A 35 1.75 -2.72 -8.41
CA VAL A 35 2.78 -1.90 -7.76
C VAL A 35 3.14 -2.48 -6.39
N LYS A 36 2.42 -2.13 -5.33
CA LYS A 36 2.73 -2.61 -3.97
C LYS A 36 2.58 -4.13 -3.82
N GLY A 37 1.71 -4.76 -4.60
CA GLY A 37 1.54 -6.22 -4.59
C GLY A 37 2.61 -6.99 -5.36
N ALA A 38 3.42 -6.33 -6.20
CA ALA A 38 4.42 -6.99 -7.03
C ALA A 38 5.67 -6.11 -7.28
N ALA A 39 5.73 -5.38 -8.39
CA ALA A 39 6.95 -4.75 -8.88
C ALA A 39 7.49 -3.65 -7.94
N GLY A 40 6.59 -2.84 -7.37
CA GLY A 40 6.96 -1.81 -6.40
C GLY A 40 7.55 -2.39 -5.11
N GLN A 41 7.04 -3.55 -4.66
CA GLN A 41 7.62 -4.26 -3.52
C GLN A 41 8.99 -4.86 -3.85
N ALA A 42 9.19 -5.36 -5.07
CA ALA A 42 10.49 -5.85 -5.53
C ALA A 42 11.54 -4.72 -5.55
N ILE A 43 11.17 -3.53 -6.05
CA ILE A 43 12.04 -2.34 -6.01
C ILE A 43 12.31 -1.92 -4.56
N GLN A 44 11.30 -1.96 -3.69
CA GLN A 44 11.49 -1.63 -2.27
C GLN A 44 12.49 -2.57 -1.59
N ASN A 45 12.40 -3.87 -1.85
CA ASN A 45 13.35 -4.86 -1.36
C ASN A 45 14.76 -4.61 -1.93
N MET A 46 14.86 -4.32 -3.23
CA MET A 46 16.13 -3.94 -3.87
C MET A 46 16.74 -2.71 -3.21
N ASN A 47 15.95 -1.66 -2.95
CA ASN A 47 16.44 -0.46 -2.26
C ASN A 47 17.08 -0.82 -0.92
N ILE A 48 16.42 -1.67 -0.12
CA ILE A 48 16.96 -2.16 1.16
C ILE A 48 18.26 -2.94 0.95
N MET A 49 18.29 -3.89 -0.01
CA MET A 49 19.47 -4.73 -0.28
C MET A 49 20.72 -3.92 -0.70
N PHE A 50 20.51 -2.79 -1.37
CA PHE A 50 21.58 -1.91 -1.85
C PHE A 50 21.81 -0.67 -0.96
N ASN A 51 21.28 -0.65 0.27
CA ASN A 51 21.38 0.47 1.21
C ASN A 51 20.91 1.82 0.64
N LEU A 52 19.94 1.79 -0.27
CA LEU A 52 19.26 2.99 -0.77
C LEU A 52 18.08 3.34 0.16
N PRO A 53 17.64 4.61 0.20
CA PRO A 53 16.39 4.96 0.87
C PRO A 53 15.23 4.08 0.35
N GLU A 54 14.46 3.47 1.25
CA GLU A 54 13.42 2.50 0.91
C GLU A 54 12.39 3.05 -0.10
N THR A 55 12.14 4.36 -0.07
CA THR A 55 11.18 5.07 -0.94
C THR A 55 11.75 5.52 -2.29
N THR A 56 13.02 5.23 -2.57
CA THR A 56 13.67 5.59 -3.84
C THR A 56 12.86 5.04 -5.02
N ALA A 57 12.47 5.94 -5.94
CA ALA A 57 11.64 5.65 -7.10
C ALA A 57 10.21 5.11 -6.83
N LEU A 58 9.69 5.25 -5.60
CA LEU A 58 8.39 4.68 -5.19
C LEU A 58 7.35 5.73 -4.70
N ASN A 59 7.65 7.03 -4.85
CA ASN A 59 6.82 8.13 -4.34
C ASN A 59 5.73 8.61 -5.31
N THR A 60 5.33 7.78 -6.27
CA THR A 60 4.23 8.09 -7.19
C THR A 60 2.92 8.25 -6.42
N ILE A 61 2.20 9.34 -6.68
CA ILE A 61 0.89 9.61 -6.11
C ILE A 61 -0.21 8.84 -6.86
N ALA A 62 -1.32 8.56 -6.18
CA ALA A 62 -2.41 7.81 -6.79
C ALA A 62 -3.03 8.62 -7.93
N THR A 63 -3.27 7.97 -9.06
CA THR A 63 -4.03 8.58 -10.16
C THR A 63 -5.52 8.55 -9.84
N MET A 64 -6.17 9.70 -9.92
CA MET A 64 -7.61 9.86 -9.75
C MET A 64 -8.17 10.58 -10.98
N PRO A 65 -9.35 10.18 -11.51
CA PRO A 65 -10.06 10.98 -12.51
C PRO A 65 -10.52 12.32 -11.91
#